data_AF-A0A1V3JRU1-F1
#
_entry.id   AF-A0A1V3JRU1-F1
#
_cell.length_a   1.000
_cell.length_b   1.000
_cell.length_c   1.000
_cell.angle_alpha   90.00
_cell.angle_beta   90.00
_cell.angle_gamma   90.00
#
_symmetry.space_group_name_H-M   'P 1'
#
loop_
_entity.id
_entity.type
_entity.pdbx_description
1 polymer ?
#
loop_
_entity_poly.entity_id
_entity_poly.type
_entity_poly.pdbx_seq_one_letter_code
_entity_poly.pdbx_strand_id
1 'polypeptide(L)'
;MSNLTILNTSIHTLDNLYSLNDLHAISGNNSKHRPNQFIRLETTKDLINEIETENLNAPICAIKTLRGTTGGTYACKELVIAYAAWISPTFHLTVLRAFLNQIEPQQNQLLTPEPTYTQSFSQQEIHQLVWLLFSHEKMRFLLERLYKPLALLDSSISPNIYGNVTEYKRIYKANKPFIKKLLDNLKTDNPQQWQALA
;
A
#
# COMPACT_ATOMS: atom_id res chain seq x y z
N MET A 1 10.90 -2.41 -19.61
CA MET A 1 12.27 -2.96 -19.68
C MET A 1 12.90 -2.88 -18.29
N SER A 2 12.62 -3.85 -17.41
CA SER A 2 13.22 -3.91 -16.08
C SER A 2 14.57 -4.62 -16.17
N ASN A 3 15.64 -3.85 -16.33
CA ASN A 3 17.00 -4.40 -16.30
C ASN A 3 17.35 -4.78 -14.86
N LEU A 4 17.55 -6.06 -14.60
CA LEU A 4 18.13 -6.50 -13.34
C LEU A 4 19.65 -6.31 -13.37
N THR A 5 20.15 -5.59 -12.38
CA THR A 5 21.58 -5.49 -12.10
C THR A 5 21.90 -6.31 -10.86
N ILE A 6 22.70 -7.35 -11.03
CA ILE A 6 23.27 -8.11 -9.90
C ILE A 6 24.76 -7.82 -9.93
N LEU A 7 25.32 -7.32 -8.82
CA LEU A 7 26.74 -6.98 -8.70
C LEU A 7 27.26 -6.07 -9.85
N ASN A 8 26.48 -5.04 -10.22
CA ASN A 8 26.76 -4.10 -11.33
C ASN A 8 26.79 -4.71 -12.75
N THR A 9 26.38 -5.96 -12.90
CA THR A 9 26.25 -6.60 -14.22
C THR A 9 24.78 -6.70 -14.62
N SER A 10 24.47 -6.30 -15.85
CA SER A 10 23.13 -6.41 -16.41
C SER A 10 22.85 -7.86 -16.78
N ILE A 11 21.81 -8.45 -16.22
CA ILE A 11 21.36 -9.80 -16.58
C ILE A 11 20.35 -9.68 -17.73
N HIS A 12 20.55 -10.48 -18.78
CA HIS A 12 19.60 -10.53 -19.88
C HIS A 12 18.28 -11.15 -19.42
N THR A 13 17.19 -10.50 -19.83
CA THR A 13 15.83 -10.95 -19.57
C THR A 13 15.09 -11.24 -20.86
N LEU A 14 14.28 -12.30 -20.87
CA LEU A 14 13.43 -12.70 -21.98
C LEU A 14 12.06 -13.11 -21.44
N ASP A 15 10.99 -12.44 -21.85
CA ASP A 15 9.61 -12.75 -21.42
C ASP A 15 9.46 -12.93 -19.89
N ASN A 16 10.06 -12.03 -19.10
CA ASN A 16 10.13 -12.08 -17.62
C ASN A 16 10.97 -13.24 -17.02
N LEU A 17 11.77 -13.93 -17.83
CA LEU A 17 12.75 -14.92 -17.39
C LEU A 17 14.17 -14.32 -17.38
N TYR A 18 15.05 -14.86 -16.56
CA TYR A 18 16.42 -14.38 -16.35
C TYR A 18 17.44 -15.42 -16.83
N SER A 19 18.53 -14.95 -17.44
CA SER A 19 19.61 -15.80 -17.95
C SER A 19 20.41 -16.47 -16.82
N LEU A 20 20.37 -17.80 -16.75
CA LEU A 20 21.23 -18.59 -15.86
C LEU A 20 22.69 -18.61 -16.34
N ASN A 21 22.94 -18.39 -17.64
CA ASN A 21 24.28 -18.32 -18.19
C ASN A 21 25.02 -17.07 -17.68
N ASP A 22 24.32 -15.94 -17.60
CA ASP A 22 24.90 -14.68 -17.11
C ASP A 22 25.22 -14.83 -15.62
N LEU A 23 24.30 -15.42 -14.85
CA LEU A 23 24.52 -15.74 -13.44
C LEU A 23 25.70 -16.70 -13.23
N HIS A 24 25.85 -17.70 -14.10
CA HIS A 24 26.99 -18.61 -14.07
C HIS A 24 28.30 -17.86 -14.28
N ALA A 25 28.34 -16.95 -15.25
CA ALA A 25 29.51 -16.11 -15.52
C ALA A 25 29.84 -15.21 -14.31
N ILE A 26 28.84 -14.57 -13.72
CA ILE A 26 28.98 -13.71 -12.52
C ILE A 26 29.49 -14.52 -11.31
N SER A 27 29.04 -15.77 -11.17
CA SER A 27 29.41 -16.65 -10.05
C SER A 27 30.83 -17.23 -10.12
N GLY A 28 31.57 -16.97 -11.20
CA GLY A 28 32.95 -17.45 -11.38
C GLY A 28 33.12 -18.60 -12.37
N ASN A 29 32.10 -18.90 -13.21
CA ASN A 29 32.18 -19.79 -14.38
C ASN A 29 32.72 -21.21 -14.10
N ASN A 30 32.50 -21.74 -12.89
CA ASN A 30 32.98 -23.07 -12.52
C ASN A 30 32.23 -24.17 -13.29
N SER A 31 32.95 -25.14 -13.86
CA SER A 31 32.35 -26.20 -14.68
C SER A 31 31.33 -27.08 -13.95
N LYS A 32 31.46 -27.20 -12.61
CA LYS A 32 30.53 -27.95 -11.74
C LYS A 32 29.19 -27.29 -11.52
N HIS A 33 29.09 -26.00 -11.84
CA HIS A 33 27.89 -25.22 -11.62
C HIS A 33 27.21 -24.83 -12.92
N ARG A 34 27.44 -25.56 -14.01
CA ARG A 34 26.82 -25.20 -15.30
C ARG A 34 25.29 -25.32 -15.23
N PRO A 35 24.52 -24.42 -15.85
CA PRO A 35 23.05 -24.50 -15.87
C PRO A 35 22.49 -25.85 -16.35
N ASN A 36 23.15 -26.48 -17.33
CA ASN A 36 22.75 -27.80 -17.82
C ASN A 36 22.85 -28.91 -16.76
N GLN A 37 23.73 -28.77 -15.77
CA GLN A 37 23.83 -29.72 -14.66
C GLN A 37 22.75 -29.45 -13.62
N PHE A 38 22.47 -28.18 -13.35
CA PHE A 38 21.40 -27.77 -12.42
C PHE A 38 20.02 -28.29 -12.83
N ILE A 39 19.66 -28.17 -14.12
CA ILE A 39 18.35 -28.63 -14.63
C ILE A 39 18.19 -30.15 -14.54
N ARG A 40 19.29 -30.90 -14.49
CA ARG A 40 19.26 -32.37 -14.42
C ARG A 40 19.03 -32.90 -13.01
N LEU A 41 19.22 -32.08 -11.97
CA LEU A 41 19.02 -32.48 -10.58
C LEU A 41 17.54 -32.79 -10.33
N GLU A 42 17.27 -33.88 -9.60
CA GLU A 42 15.89 -34.27 -9.27
C GLU A 42 15.19 -33.17 -8.45
N THR A 43 15.89 -32.56 -7.49
CA THR A 43 15.36 -31.42 -6.70
C THR A 43 14.90 -30.25 -7.56
N THR A 44 15.60 -29.99 -8.67
CA THR A 44 15.27 -28.90 -9.58
C THR A 44 14.09 -29.27 -10.46
N LYS A 45 13.99 -30.52 -10.92
CA LYS A 45 12.82 -31.01 -11.67
C LYS A 45 11.56 -30.98 -10.81
N ASP A 46 11.65 -31.40 -9.55
CA ASP A 46 10.53 -31.35 -8.61
C ASP A 46 10.06 -29.91 -8.41
N LEU A 47 11.00 -28.97 -8.24
CA LEU A 47 10.67 -27.55 -8.10
C LEU A 47 10.08 -26.94 -9.38
N ILE A 48 10.56 -27.33 -10.57
CA ILE A 48 9.96 -26.94 -11.85
C ILE A 48 8.51 -27.40 -11.92
N ASN A 49 8.26 -28.68 -11.58
CA ASN A 49 6.92 -29.25 -11.60
C ASN A 49 5.99 -28.51 -10.64
N GLU A 50 6.43 -28.22 -9.41
CA GLU A 50 5.62 -27.49 -8.43
C GLU A 50 5.22 -26.09 -8.97
N ILE A 51 6.19 -25.34 -9.51
CA ILE A 51 5.95 -24.01 -10.10
C ILE A 51 4.97 -24.06 -11.27
N GLU A 52 5.07 -25.08 -12.11
CA GLU A 52 4.16 -25.27 -13.24
C GLU A 52 2.74 -25.66 -12.77
N THR A 53 2.63 -26.43 -11.67
CA THR A 53 1.34 -26.85 -11.12
C THR A 53 0.59 -25.75 -10.36
N GLU A 54 1.27 -24.83 -9.67
CA GLU A 54 0.62 -23.73 -8.96
C GLU A 54 0.04 -22.66 -9.91
N ASN A 55 0.64 -22.52 -11.10
CA ASN A 55 0.32 -21.46 -12.05
C ASN A 55 -0.71 -21.87 -13.13
N LEU A 56 -1.76 -22.61 -12.77
CA LEU A 56 -2.79 -23.10 -13.73
C LEU A 56 -3.48 -21.99 -14.55
N ASN A 57 -3.49 -20.75 -14.07
CA ASN A 57 -4.19 -19.62 -14.69
C ASN A 57 -3.38 -18.85 -15.75
N ALA A 58 -2.06 -19.07 -15.84
CA ALA A 58 -1.21 -18.52 -16.89
C ALA A 58 -0.04 -19.49 -17.13
N PRO A 59 0.23 -19.95 -18.36
CA PRO A 59 1.35 -20.85 -18.64
C PRO A 59 2.67 -20.07 -18.51
N ILE A 60 3.10 -19.82 -17.28
CA ILE A 60 4.41 -19.27 -16.98
C ILE A 60 5.40 -20.40 -17.21
N CYS A 61 6.16 -20.28 -18.28
CA CYS A 61 7.19 -21.26 -18.60
C CYS A 61 8.31 -21.12 -17.57
N ALA A 62 8.44 -22.09 -16.66
CA ALA A 62 9.43 -22.05 -15.58
C ALA A 62 10.87 -21.97 -16.11
N ILE A 63 11.15 -22.66 -17.22
CA ILE A 63 12.43 -22.65 -17.93
C ILE A 63 12.24 -22.60 -19.44
N LYS A 64 12.99 -21.72 -20.10
CA LYS A 64 13.16 -21.70 -21.56
C LYS A 64 14.63 -21.89 -21.93
N THR A 65 14.92 -22.90 -22.74
CA THR A 65 16.25 -23.07 -23.35
C THR A 65 16.22 -22.65 -24.82
N LEU A 66 17.02 -21.66 -25.18
CA LEU A 66 17.17 -21.23 -26.57
C LEU A 66 18.44 -21.84 -27.17
N ARG A 67 18.34 -22.36 -28.40
CA ARG A 67 19.46 -22.90 -29.17
C ARG A 67 19.88 -21.88 -30.24
N GLY A 68 21.19 -21.64 -30.40
CA GLY A 68 21.72 -20.72 -31.43
C GLY A 68 22.86 -19.84 -30.91
N THR A 69 23.25 -18.84 -31.71
CA THR A 69 24.37 -17.92 -31.44
C THR A 69 24.14 -17.04 -30.20
N THR A 70 22.87 -16.77 -29.87
CA THR A 70 22.41 -16.11 -28.63
C THR A 70 21.72 -17.10 -27.69
N GLY A 71 22.09 -18.37 -27.78
CA GLY A 71 21.49 -19.45 -26.99
C GLY A 71 21.79 -19.33 -25.50
N GLY A 72 20.80 -19.62 -24.68
CA GLY A 72 20.90 -19.52 -23.23
C GLY A 72 19.78 -20.26 -22.50
N THR A 73 20.02 -20.53 -21.22
CA THR A 73 19.00 -21.07 -20.33
C THR A 73 18.40 -19.92 -19.54
N TYR A 74 17.09 -19.70 -19.70
CA TYR A 74 16.35 -18.65 -19.04
C TYR A 74 15.37 -19.28 -18.05
N ALA A 75 15.28 -18.75 -16.84
CA ALA A 75 14.44 -19.29 -15.79
C ALA A 75 13.69 -18.19 -15.02
N CYS A 76 12.60 -18.56 -14.35
CA CYS A 76 11.84 -17.66 -13.48
C CYS A 76 12.63 -17.27 -12.22
N LYS A 77 12.12 -16.29 -11.46
CA LYS A 77 12.82 -15.72 -10.28
C LYS A 77 13.15 -16.77 -9.23
N GLU A 78 12.19 -17.65 -8.97
CA GLU A 78 12.26 -18.72 -7.98
C GLU A 78 13.41 -19.69 -8.32
N LEU A 79 13.47 -20.11 -9.58
CA LEU A 79 14.53 -20.99 -10.08
C LEU A 79 15.90 -20.33 -10.11
N VAL A 80 15.95 -19.03 -10.38
CA VAL A 80 17.19 -18.24 -10.31
C VAL A 80 17.73 -18.20 -8.88
N ILE A 81 16.86 -17.97 -7.91
CA ILE A 81 17.22 -17.96 -6.49
C ILE A 81 17.70 -19.36 -6.07
N ALA A 82 16.98 -20.43 -6.47
CA ALA A 82 17.38 -21.81 -6.22
C ALA A 82 18.74 -22.16 -6.86
N TYR A 83 18.99 -21.69 -8.08
CA TYR A 83 20.27 -21.85 -8.76
C TYR A 83 21.41 -21.15 -8.01
N ALA A 84 21.18 -19.93 -7.53
CA ALA A 84 22.16 -19.20 -6.73
C ALA A 84 22.47 -19.93 -5.40
N ALA A 85 21.45 -20.50 -4.75
CA ALA A 85 21.59 -21.35 -3.55
C ALA A 85 22.45 -22.58 -3.81
N TRP A 86 22.26 -23.22 -4.97
CA TRP A 86 23.03 -24.39 -5.37
C TRP A 86 24.51 -24.07 -5.66
N ILE A 87 24.82 -22.86 -6.14
CA ILE A 87 26.19 -22.42 -6.38
C ILE A 87 26.92 -22.14 -5.06
N SER A 88 26.39 -21.22 -4.24
CA SER A 88 26.92 -20.95 -2.90
C SER A 88 25.95 -20.15 -2.02
N PRO A 89 25.98 -20.33 -0.69
CA PRO A 89 25.14 -19.57 0.23
C PRO A 89 25.37 -18.05 0.19
N THR A 90 26.61 -17.61 -0.07
CA THR A 90 26.96 -16.19 -0.15
C THR A 90 26.40 -15.54 -1.42
N PHE A 91 26.49 -16.24 -2.55
CA PHE A 91 25.91 -15.79 -3.81
C PHE A 91 24.37 -15.77 -3.75
N HIS A 92 23.78 -16.78 -3.11
CA HIS A 92 22.34 -16.82 -2.85
C HIS A 92 21.81 -15.59 -2.12
N LEU A 93 22.43 -15.20 -1.00
CA LEU A 93 22.01 -14.00 -0.27
C LEU A 93 22.11 -12.73 -1.11
N THR A 94 23.10 -12.65 -1.99
CA THR A 94 23.30 -11.50 -2.87
C THR A 94 22.18 -11.40 -3.89
N VAL A 95 21.86 -12.51 -4.56
CA VAL A 95 20.80 -12.59 -5.56
C VAL A 95 19.43 -12.37 -4.91
N LEU A 96 19.17 -13.01 -3.77
CA LEU A 96 17.92 -12.87 -3.02
C LEU A 96 17.67 -11.41 -2.61
N ARG A 97 18.69 -10.73 -2.04
CA ARG A 97 18.58 -9.31 -1.70
C ARG A 97 18.35 -8.42 -2.92
N ALA A 98 19.00 -8.72 -4.05
CA ALA A 98 18.79 -7.97 -5.28
C ALA A 98 17.33 -8.07 -5.77
N PHE A 99 16.72 -9.26 -5.69
CA PHE A 99 15.31 -9.45 -6.03
C PHE A 99 14.36 -8.79 -5.03
N LEU A 100 14.61 -8.93 -3.72
CA LEU A 100 13.79 -8.29 -2.68
C LEU A 100 13.80 -6.76 -2.82
N ASN A 101 14.98 -6.16 -2.99
CA ASN A 101 15.12 -4.72 -3.21
C ASN A 101 14.43 -4.25 -4.51
N GLN A 102 14.28 -5.12 -5.52
CA GLN A 102 13.52 -4.80 -6.73
C GLN A 102 12.00 -4.80 -6.50
N ILE A 103 11.52 -5.54 -5.51
CA ILE A 103 10.10 -5.60 -5.10
C ILE A 103 9.76 -4.44 -4.15
N GLU A 104 10.71 -3.99 -3.34
CA GLU A 104 10.55 -2.87 -2.40
C GLU A 104 10.07 -1.52 -3.01
N PRO A 105 10.37 -1.11 -4.27
CA PRO A 105 9.72 0.07 -4.84
C PRO A 105 8.20 -0.11 -5.08
N GLN A 106 7.66 -1.33 -5.00
CA GLN A 106 6.22 -1.60 -5.23
C GLN A 106 5.45 -2.09 -3.99
N GLN A 107 6.11 -2.50 -2.90
CA GLN A 107 5.41 -2.93 -1.67
C GLN A 107 4.82 -1.79 -0.82
N ASN A 108 4.99 -0.52 -1.21
CA ASN A 108 4.26 0.60 -0.60
C ASN A 108 2.86 0.85 -1.19
N GLN A 109 2.26 -0.08 -1.95
CA GLN A 109 0.91 0.07 -2.50
C GLN A 109 -0.18 -0.79 -1.85
N LEU A 110 0.04 -1.34 -0.65
CA LEU A 110 -1.04 -1.93 0.15
C LEU A 110 -1.15 -1.18 1.47
N LEU A 111 -2.27 -0.45 1.60
CA LEU A 111 -2.54 0.69 2.50
C LEU A 111 -1.99 2.00 1.92
N THR A 112 -2.78 2.71 1.11
CA THR A 112 -2.62 4.16 1.04
C THR A 112 -2.91 4.69 2.45
N PRO A 113 -1.92 5.18 3.23
CA PRO A 113 -2.27 5.95 4.41
C PRO A 113 -3.13 7.12 3.93
N GLU A 114 -4.23 7.42 4.62
CA GLU A 114 -4.99 8.64 4.33
C GLU A 114 -3.99 9.81 4.28
N PRO A 115 -4.02 10.65 3.22
CA PRO A 115 -3.07 11.74 3.11
C PRO A 115 -3.19 12.60 4.36
N THR A 116 -2.15 12.56 5.19
CA THR A 116 -2.12 13.30 6.45
C THR A 116 -1.51 14.65 6.16
N TYR A 117 -2.29 15.72 6.36
CA TYR A 117 -1.83 17.09 6.17
C TYR A 117 -1.40 17.68 7.51
N THR A 118 -0.15 18.13 7.60
CA THR A 118 0.33 18.92 8.74
C THR A 118 0.05 20.39 8.47
N GLN A 119 -0.97 20.93 9.14
CA GLN A 119 -1.29 22.36 9.09
C GLN A 119 -1.32 22.95 10.50
N SER A 120 -0.66 24.09 10.68
CA SER A 120 -0.76 24.88 11.90
C SER A 120 -2.02 25.73 11.85
N PHE A 121 -2.70 25.86 13.00
CA PHE A 121 -3.84 26.75 13.17
C PHE A 121 -3.50 27.82 14.19
N SER A 122 -3.91 29.04 13.90
CA SER A 122 -3.93 30.14 14.85
C SER A 122 -5.07 29.99 15.86
N GLN A 123 -4.93 30.69 16.98
CA GLN A 123 -5.96 30.73 18.03
C GLN A 123 -7.33 31.20 17.50
N GLN A 124 -7.33 32.17 16.57
CA GLN A 124 -8.55 32.72 15.97
C GLN A 124 -9.25 31.71 15.05
N GLU A 125 -8.50 30.95 14.26
CA GLU A 125 -9.07 29.92 13.39
C GLU A 125 -9.72 28.81 14.21
N ILE A 126 -9.09 28.38 15.30
CA ILE A 126 -9.70 27.41 16.22
C ILE A 126 -10.96 28.00 16.88
N HIS A 127 -10.93 29.27 17.27
CA HIS A 127 -12.12 29.96 17.79
C HIS A 127 -13.29 29.96 16.78
N GLN A 128 -13.01 30.25 15.51
CA GLN A 128 -14.01 30.24 14.45
C GLN A 128 -14.61 28.85 14.25
N LEU A 129 -13.80 27.80 14.25
CA LEU A 129 -14.27 26.42 14.14
C LEU A 129 -15.18 26.01 15.31
N VAL A 130 -14.85 26.45 16.52
CA VAL A 130 -15.69 26.20 17.71
C VAL A 130 -17.03 26.92 17.59
N TRP A 131 -17.03 28.20 17.23
CA TRP A 131 -18.27 28.96 17.01
C TRP A 131 -19.10 28.42 15.86
N LEU A 132 -18.46 27.90 14.82
CA LEU A 132 -19.15 27.22 13.73
C LEU A 132 -19.90 26.00 14.27
N LEU A 133 -19.26 25.13 15.04
CA LEU A 133 -19.91 23.96 15.62
C LEU A 133 -21.06 24.37 16.57
N PHE A 134 -20.85 25.40 17.38
CA PHE A 134 -21.86 25.91 18.30
C PHE A 134 -23.07 26.53 17.57
N SER A 135 -22.83 27.27 16.48
CA SER A 135 -23.91 27.84 15.68
C SER A 135 -24.74 26.75 14.99
N HIS A 136 -24.10 25.68 14.50
CA HIS A 136 -24.78 24.48 13.98
C HIS A 136 -25.67 23.82 15.04
N GLU A 137 -25.20 23.70 16.29
CA GLU A 137 -26.00 23.14 17.38
C GLU A 137 -27.21 24.02 17.72
N LYS A 138 -27.02 25.35 17.77
CA LYS A 138 -28.12 26.31 17.95
C LYS A 138 -29.15 26.23 16.83
N MET A 139 -28.71 26.14 15.58
CA MET A 139 -29.60 26.00 14.42
C MET A 139 -30.44 24.72 14.51
N ARG A 140 -29.82 23.60 14.91
CA ARG A 140 -30.52 22.34 15.14
C ARG A 140 -31.65 22.49 16.16
N PHE A 141 -31.38 23.14 17.30
CA PHE A 141 -32.40 23.36 18.34
C PHE A 141 -33.52 24.28 17.86
N LEU A 142 -33.20 25.31 17.08
CA LEU A 142 -34.22 26.19 16.49
C LEU A 142 -35.12 25.41 15.54
N LEU A 143 -34.56 24.64 14.62
CA LEU A 143 -35.32 23.82 13.68
C LEU A 143 -36.16 22.75 14.40
N GLU A 144 -35.64 22.15 15.47
CA GLU A 144 -36.37 21.18 16.29
C GLU A 144 -37.58 21.83 17.00
N ARG A 145 -37.45 23.08 17.43
CA ARG A 145 -38.55 23.87 17.98
C ARG A 145 -39.58 24.28 16.92
N LEU A 146 -39.15 24.52 15.67
CA LEU A 146 -40.05 24.86 14.56
C LEU A 146 -40.78 23.65 13.98
N TYR A 147 -40.16 22.47 14.02
CA TYR A 147 -40.76 21.24 13.49
C TYR A 147 -42.11 20.93 14.16
N LYS A 148 -42.18 20.94 15.49
CA LYS A 148 -43.40 20.59 16.23
C LYS A 148 -44.63 21.44 15.85
N PRO A 149 -44.59 22.78 15.85
CA PRO A 149 -45.74 23.59 15.46
C PRO A 149 -46.08 23.45 13.97
N LEU A 150 -45.09 23.29 13.08
CA LEU A 150 -45.37 23.13 11.65
C LEU A 150 -45.99 21.78 11.32
N ALA A 151 -45.59 20.72 12.03
CA ALA A 151 -46.21 19.40 11.93
C ALA A 151 -47.66 19.42 12.42
N LEU A 152 -47.97 20.20 13.47
CA LEU A 152 -49.35 20.39 13.95
C LEU A 152 -50.23 21.16 12.96
N LEU A 153 -49.63 21.99 12.09
CA LEU A 153 -50.31 22.76 11.05
C LEU A 153 -50.40 22.00 9.72
N ASP A 154 -50.02 20.72 9.68
CA ASP A 154 -49.90 19.91 8.46
C ASP A 154 -49.13 20.62 7.33
N SER A 155 -48.10 21.39 7.71
CA SER A 155 -47.29 22.11 6.74
C SER A 155 -46.49 21.14 5.89
N SER A 156 -46.54 21.31 4.57
CA SER A 156 -45.77 20.52 3.59
C SER A 156 -44.25 20.61 3.77
N ILE A 157 -43.77 21.61 4.52
CA ILE A 157 -42.34 21.85 4.78
C ILE A 157 -41.85 21.05 6.01
N SER A 158 -42.76 20.55 6.86
CA SER A 158 -42.42 19.87 8.11
C SER A 158 -41.46 18.67 7.94
N PRO A 159 -41.63 17.79 6.94
CA PRO A 159 -40.69 16.68 6.72
C PRO A 159 -39.27 17.16 6.37
N ASN A 160 -39.15 18.24 5.61
CA ASN A 160 -37.85 18.82 5.25
C ASN A 160 -37.15 19.40 6.49
N ILE A 161 -37.89 20.09 7.36
CA ILE A 161 -37.33 20.63 8.62
C ILE A 161 -36.87 19.49 9.53
N TYR A 162 -37.65 18.41 9.64
CA TYR A 162 -37.23 17.22 10.39
C TYR A 162 -35.94 16.61 9.83
N GLY A 163 -35.85 16.46 8.50
CA GLY A 163 -34.64 16.01 7.83
C GLY A 163 -33.42 16.87 8.18
N ASN A 164 -33.56 18.19 8.12
CA ASN A 164 -32.49 19.11 8.52
C ASN A 164 -32.10 18.93 10.00
N VAL A 165 -33.06 18.83 10.94
CA VAL A 165 -32.74 18.57 12.36
C VAL A 165 -31.87 17.32 12.52
N THR A 166 -32.20 16.23 11.80
CA THR A 166 -31.42 14.99 11.86
C THR A 166 -30.03 15.14 11.27
N GLU A 167 -29.89 15.86 10.14
CA GLU A 167 -28.62 16.12 9.49
C GLU A 167 -27.68 16.99 10.34
N TYR A 168 -28.19 18.10 10.88
CA TYR A 168 -27.42 18.95 11.80
C TYR A 168 -26.97 18.16 13.04
N LYS A 169 -27.80 17.24 13.56
CA LYS A 169 -27.44 16.35 14.67
C LYS A 169 -26.30 15.41 14.31
N ARG A 170 -26.32 14.84 13.10
CA ARG A 170 -25.29 13.93 12.59
C ARG A 170 -23.96 14.65 12.44
N ILE A 171 -23.97 15.81 11.77
CA ILE A 171 -22.78 16.63 11.54
C ILE A 171 -22.17 17.07 12.88
N TYR A 172 -22.98 17.53 13.83
CA TYR A 172 -22.49 17.91 15.15
C TYR A 172 -21.80 16.76 15.88
N LYS A 173 -22.42 15.56 15.89
CA LYS A 173 -21.83 14.37 16.53
C LYS A 173 -20.50 13.95 15.89
N ALA A 174 -20.40 14.02 14.57
CA ALA A 174 -19.19 13.65 13.83
C ALA A 174 -18.03 14.63 14.10
N ASN A 175 -18.31 15.93 14.20
CA ASN A 175 -17.27 16.96 14.31
C ASN A 175 -16.91 17.33 15.75
N LYS A 176 -17.77 17.04 16.73
CA LYS A 176 -17.52 17.33 18.16
C LYS A 176 -16.19 16.75 18.69
N PRO A 177 -15.81 15.49 18.40
CA PRO A 177 -14.53 14.94 18.88
C PRO A 177 -13.31 15.69 18.33
N PHE A 178 -13.36 16.10 17.06
CA PHE A 178 -12.28 16.85 16.41
C PHE A 178 -12.10 18.23 17.06
N ILE A 179 -13.18 18.98 17.22
CA ILE A 179 -13.14 20.30 17.88
C ILE A 179 -12.69 20.18 19.34
N LYS A 180 -13.13 19.14 20.06
CA LYS A 180 -12.67 18.88 21.44
C LYS A 180 -11.15 18.67 21.50
N LYS A 181 -10.60 17.87 20.58
CA LYS A 181 -9.14 17.63 20.51
C LYS A 181 -8.35 18.92 20.27
N LEU A 182 -8.83 19.80 19.37
CA LEU A 182 -8.22 21.11 19.15
C LEU A 182 -8.28 22.00 20.41
N LEU A 183 -9.41 21.97 21.11
CA LEU A 183 -9.65 22.82 22.27
C LEU A 183 -8.90 22.34 23.52
N ASP A 184 -8.73 21.04 23.70
CA ASP A 184 -7.93 20.46 24.79
C ASP A 184 -6.46 20.86 24.67
N ASN A 185 -5.91 20.93 23.44
CA ASN A 185 -4.55 21.43 23.20
C ASN A 185 -4.40 22.92 23.58
N LEU A 186 -5.42 23.75 23.33
CA LEU A 186 -5.38 25.19 23.65
C LEU A 186 -5.64 25.50 25.13
N LYS A 187 -6.42 24.67 25.82
CA LYS A 187 -6.68 24.83 27.27
C LYS A 187 -5.41 24.66 28.10
N THR A 188 -4.45 23.87 27.62
CA THR A 188 -3.12 23.76 28.24
C THR A 188 -2.38 25.10 28.22
N ASP A 189 -2.58 25.91 27.18
CA ASP A 189 -1.92 27.21 27.02
C ASP A 189 -2.66 28.35 27.74
N ASN A 190 -4.00 28.33 27.81
CA ASN A 190 -4.77 29.42 28.46
C ASN A 190 -6.17 29.01 29.01
N PRO A 191 -6.27 28.41 30.21
CA PRO A 191 -7.48 27.72 30.67
C PRO A 191 -8.70 28.61 30.92
N GLN A 192 -8.52 29.88 31.31
CA GLN A 192 -9.65 30.78 31.66
C GLN A 192 -10.43 31.27 30.42
N GLN A 193 -9.76 31.43 29.28
CA GLN A 193 -10.36 31.97 28.06
C GLN A 193 -11.31 30.98 27.37
N TRP A 194 -11.17 29.67 27.65
CA TRP A 194 -11.85 28.59 26.94
C TRP A 194 -12.83 27.79 27.82
N GLN A 195 -13.07 28.20 29.07
CA GLN A 195 -14.04 27.57 29.97
C GLN A 195 -15.49 27.69 29.48
N ALA A 196 -15.84 28.77 28.78
CA ALA A 196 -17.20 29.00 28.28
C ALA A 196 -17.56 28.16 27.03
N LEU A 197 -16.58 27.44 26.45
CA LEU A 197 -16.71 26.70 25.20
C LEU A 197 -16.52 25.17 25.38
N ALA A 198 -16.43 24.71 26.63
CA ALA A 198 -16.33 23.30 27.04
C ALA A 198 -17.72 22.65 27.17
#